data_AF-A0A2V6MPP3-F1
#
_entry.id   AF-A0A2V6MPP3-F1
#
_cell.length_a   1.000
_cell.length_b   1.000
_cell.length_c   1.000
_cell.angle_alpha   90.00
_cell.angle_beta   90.00
_cell.angle_gamma   90.00
#
_symmetry.space_group_name_H-M   'P 1'
#
loop_
_entity.id
_entity.type
_entity.pdbx_description
1 polymer ?
#
loop_
_entity_poly.entity_id
_entity_poly.type
_entity_poly.pdbx_seq_one_letter_code
_entity_poly.pdbx_strand_id
1 'polypeptide(L)' 'MAEAWLNHTCGEYFEAQSAGLEPGALNPLAVEVMAEAGIDISKKKT' A
#
# COMPACT_ATOMS: atom_id res chain seq x y z
N MET A 1 -1.37 2.89 -1.00
CA MET A 1 -1.43 3.57 0.31
C MET A 1 -2.59 3.08 1.16
N ALA A 2 -3.84 3.27 0.76
CA ALA A 2 -5.02 2.87 1.55
C ALA A 2 -5.03 1.38 1.94
N GLU A 3 -4.76 0.48 0.98
CA GLU A 3 -4.63 -0.97 1.25
C GLU A 3 -3.64 -1.26 2.37
N ALA A 4 -2.43 -0.71 2.28
CA ALA A 4 -1.36 -0.95 3.24
C ALA A 4 -1.70 -0.40 4.63
N TRP A 5 -2.37 0.75 4.71
CA TRP A 5 -2.86 1.29 5.98
C TRP A 5 -3.89 0.37 6.63
N LEU A 6 -4.89 -0.09 5.88
CA LEU A 6 -5.93 -0.97 6.43
C LEU A 6 -5.34 -2.31 6.91
N ASN A 7 -4.42 -2.89 6.13
CA ASN A 7 -3.70 -4.10 6.51
C ASN A 7 -2.79 -3.88 7.73
N HIS A 8 -2.18 -2.70 7.87
CA HIS A 8 -1.34 -2.39 9.02
C HIS A 8 -2.17 -2.19 10.31
N THR A 9 -3.29 -1.49 10.24
CA THR A 9 -4.09 -1.15 11.43
C THR A 9 -5.09 -2.22 11.81
N CYS A 10 -5.63 -2.96 10.84
CA CYS A 10 -6.73 -3.90 11.03
C CYS A 10 -6.45 -5.28 10.41
N GLY A 11 -5.19 -5.63 10.15
CA GLY A 11 -4.80 -6.86 9.46
C GLY A 11 -5.22 -8.16 10.14
N GLU A 12 -5.51 -8.12 11.45
CA GLU A 12 -6.06 -9.28 12.17
C GLU A 12 -7.54 -9.56 11.83
N TYR A 13 -8.26 -8.56 11.31
CA TYR A 13 -9.69 -8.63 11.04
C TYR A 13 -10.02 -8.63 9.54
N PHE A 14 -9.18 -7.98 8.74
CA PHE A 14 -9.41 -7.78 7.32
C PHE A 14 -8.14 -8.01 6.52
N GLU A 15 -8.33 -8.46 5.27
CA GLU A 15 -7.29 -8.44 4.25
C GLU A 15 -7.71 -7.46 3.15
N ALA A 16 -7.02 -6.33 3.08
CA ALA A 16 -7.23 -5.31 2.08
C ALA A 16 -6.44 -5.64 0.81
N GLN A 17 -7.07 -5.39 -0.35
CA GLN A 17 -6.44 -5.42 -1.67
C GLN A 17 -6.76 -4.13 -2.44
N SER A 18 -5.88 -3.72 -3.34
CA SER A 18 -6.07 -2.59 -4.23
C SER A 18 -5.72 -2.93 -5.68
N ALA A 19 -6.40 -2.26 -6.61
CA ALA A 19 -6.19 -2.41 -8.05
C ALA A 19 -6.53 -1.09 -8.75
N GLY A 20 -5.91 -0.87 -9.92
CA GLY A 20 -6.30 0.17 -10.87
C GLY A 20 -7.20 -0.37 -12.00
N LEU A 21 -7.82 0.55 -12.76
CA LEU A 21 -8.43 0.21 -14.07
C LEU A 21 -7.38 -0.31 -15.06
N GLU A 22 -6.16 0.22 -14.97
CA GLU A 22 -4.99 -0.20 -15.71
C GLU A 22 -3.86 -0.54 -14.73
N PRO A 23 -3.08 -1.61 -14.99
CA PRO A 23 -1.91 -1.92 -14.18
C PRO A 23 -0.88 -0.79 -14.28
N GLY A 24 -0.47 -0.27 -13.13
CA GLY A 24 0.49 0.83 -13.02
C GLY A 24 1.74 0.45 -12.25
N ALA A 25 2.71 1.37 -12.28
CA ALA A 25 3.78 1.37 -11.28
C ALA A 25 3.34 2.22 -10.07
N LEU A 26 3.82 1.87 -8.89
CA LEU A 26 3.63 2.71 -7.72
C LEU A 26 4.30 4.07 -7.92
N ASN A 27 3.63 5.13 -7.45
CA ASN A 27 4.24 6.45 -7.38
C ASN A 27 5.43 6.42 -6.39
N PRO A 28 6.66 6.79 -6.79
CA PRO A 28 7.82 6.80 -5.91
C PRO A 28 7.61 7.61 -4.62
N LEU A 29 6.91 8.75 -4.70
CA LEU A 29 6.61 9.58 -3.52
C LEU A 29 5.68 8.86 -2.55
N ALA A 30 4.74 8.05 -3.05
CA ALA A 30 3.89 7.25 -2.19
C ALA A 30 4.68 6.15 -1.47
N VAL A 31 5.73 5.61 -2.10
CA VAL A 31 6.64 4.65 -1.45
C VAL A 31 7.45 5.34 -0.36
N GLU A 32 8.03 6.51 -0.65
CA GLU A 32 8.82 7.31 0.30
C GLU A 32 8.00 7.71 1.53
N VAL A 33 6.83 8.33 1.33
CA VAL A 33 5.96 8.79 2.43
C VAL A 33 5.47 7.63 3.30
N MET A 34 5.14 6.48 2.70
CA MET A 34 4.72 5.31 3.48
C MET A 34 5.89 4.71 4.27
N ALA A 35 7.11 4.74 3.72
CA ALA A 35 8.32 4.30 4.43
C ALA A 35 8.65 5.21 5.62
N GLU A 36 8.44 6.53 5.53
CA GLU A 36 8.54 7.45 6.67
C GLU A 36 7.60 7.06 7.82
N ALA A 37 6.42 6.53 7.51
CA ALA A 37 5.47 6.00 8.48
C ALA A 37 5.78 4.56 8.94
N GLY A 38 6.90 3.96 8.50
CA GLY A 38 7.31 2.59 8.86
C GLY A 38 6.57 1.49 8.09
N ILE A 39 5.85 1.82 7.02
CA ILE A 39 5.07 0.88 6.20
C ILE A 39 5.70 0.77 4.80
N ASP A 40 6.45 -0.30 4.56
CA ASP A 40 7.05 -0.55 3.24
C ASP A 40 6.03 -1.08 2.22
N ILE A 41 5.78 -0.31 1.16
CA ILE A 41 4.93 -0.69 0.03
C ILE A 41 5.70 -0.96 -1.26
N SER A 42 7.04 -0.91 -1.25
CA SER A 42 7.89 -0.98 -2.46
C SER A 42 7.71 -2.27 -3.27
N LYS A 43 7.24 -3.35 -2.64
CA LYS A 43 7.01 -4.67 -3.27
C LYS A 43 5.58 -4.87 -3.77
N LYS A 44 4.70 -3.89 -3.60
CA LYS A 44 3.30 -3.99 -4.02
C LYS A 44 3.16 -3.70 -5.52
N LYS A 45 2.16 -4.33 -6.14
CA LYS A 45 1.75 -4.11 -7.53
C LYS A 45 0.33 -3.54 -7.51
N THR A 46 -0.01 -2.73 -8.51
CA THR A 46 -1.34 -2.10 -8.67
C THR A 46 -2.07 -2.64 -9.88
#